data_AF-A0A158BRQ7-F1
#
_entry.id   AF-A0A158BRQ7-F1
#
_cell.length_a   1.000
_cell.length_b   1.000
_cell.length_c   1.000
_cell.angle_alpha   90.00
_cell.angle_beta   90.00
_cell.angle_gamma   90.00
#
_symmetry.space_group_name_H-M   'P 1'
#
loop_
_entity.id
_entity.type
_entity.pdbx_description
1 polymer ?
#
loop_
_entity_poly.entity_id
_entity_poly.type
_entity_poly.pdbx_seq_one_letter_code
_entity_poly.pdbx_strand_id
1 'polypeptide(L)'
;MNGWAIPTVTDIAFALGILSLLGNRVPASLKIFLTAVAIADDLGAIVIIALFYTADLSLPMLFLAAVAIATLIVLNWQKITRIAPYMIVGVILWFSF
;
A
#
# COMPACT_ATOMS: atom_id res chain seq x y z
N MET A 1 -2.78 -10.66 21.89
CA MET A 1 -1.58 -11.54 21.78
C MET A 1 -1.67 -12.50 20.58
N ASN A 2 -2.15 -12.07 19.39
CA ASN A 2 -2.19 -12.90 18.18
C ASN A 2 -1.77 -12.07 16.96
N GLY A 3 -0.50 -11.66 16.92
CA GLY A 3 0.11 -10.93 15.81
C GLY A 3 0.69 -11.87 14.75
N TRP A 4 -0.12 -12.78 14.22
CA TRP A 4 0.33 -13.80 13.25
C TRP A 4 0.85 -13.20 11.93
N ALA A 5 0.43 -11.98 11.60
CA ALA A 5 0.86 -11.23 10.41
C ALA A 5 2.11 -10.35 10.62
N ILE A 6 2.67 -10.29 11.84
CA ILE A 6 3.88 -9.49 12.15
C ILE A 6 5.19 -10.10 11.58
N PRO A 7 5.41 -11.43 11.54
CA PRO A 7 6.68 -12.01 11.10
C PRO A 7 6.86 -12.07 9.58
N THR A 8 5.89 -11.66 8.77
CA THR A 8 5.96 -11.72 7.30
C THR A 8 6.41 -10.42 6.64
N VAL A 9 6.70 -9.34 7.37
CA VAL A 9 7.13 -8.08 6.72
C VAL A 9 8.60 -8.17 6.31
N THR A 10 8.88 -8.03 5.02
CA THR A 10 10.23 -8.04 4.45
C THR A 10 10.68 -6.61 4.14
N ASP A 11 11.78 -6.12 4.75
CA ASP A 11 12.28 -4.77 4.46
C ASP A 11 12.89 -4.66 3.05
N ILE A 12 12.07 -4.18 2.10
CA ILE A 12 12.44 -3.99 0.70
C ILE A 12 13.57 -2.98 0.51
N ALA A 13 13.62 -1.92 1.32
CA ALA A 13 14.64 -0.87 1.19
C ALA A 13 16.01 -1.42 1.59
N PHE A 14 16.05 -2.23 2.64
CA PHE A 14 17.25 -2.92 3.07
C PHE A 14 17.70 -3.98 2.05
N ALA A 15 16.77 -4.81 1.55
CA ALA A 15 17.07 -5.83 0.55
C ALA A 15 17.62 -5.23 -0.75
N LEU A 16 16.98 -4.18 -1.26
CA LEU A 16 17.46 -3.43 -2.43
C LEU A 16 18.78 -2.70 -2.13
N GLY A 17 18.96 -2.18 -0.92
CA GLY A 17 20.21 -1.60 -0.44
C GLY A 17 21.38 -2.58 -0.54
N ILE A 18 21.22 -3.81 -0.02
CA ILE A 18 22.25 -4.86 -0.13
C ILE A 18 22.47 -5.27 -1.59
N LEU A 19 21.40 -5.43 -2.37
CA LEU A 19 21.49 -5.73 -3.80
C LEU A 19 22.26 -4.66 -4.59
N SER A 20 22.20 -3.40 -4.16
CA SER A 20 22.97 -2.30 -4.75
C SER A 20 24.46 -2.40 -4.42
N LEU A 21 24.81 -2.85 -3.20
CA LEU A 21 26.20 -3.06 -2.76
C LEU A 21 26.87 -4.24 -3.46
N LEU A 22 26.10 -5.29 -3.80
CA LEU A 22 26.57 -6.42 -4.61
C LEU A 22 26.83 -6.04 -6.08
N GLY A 23 26.41 -4.85 -6.50
CA GLY A 23 26.74 -4.24 -7.79
C GLY A 23 26.28 -5.08 -8.99
N ASN A 24 27.23 -5.35 -9.90
CA ASN A 24 26.98 -6.04 -11.17
C ASN A 24 27.00 -7.58 -11.06
N ARG A 25 27.23 -8.13 -9.86
CA ARG A 25 27.24 -9.59 -9.64
C ARG A 25 25.84 -10.20 -9.58
N VAL A 26 24.81 -9.37 -9.44
CA VAL A 26 23.43 -9.82 -9.35
C VAL A 26 22.67 -9.49 -10.64
N PRO A 27 22.07 -10.49 -11.31
CA PRO A 27 21.29 -10.28 -12.52
C PRO A 27 20.13 -9.31 -12.29
N ALA A 28 19.82 -8.49 -13.30
CA ALA A 28 18.66 -7.57 -13.25
C ALA A 28 17.33 -8.32 -13.04
N SER A 29 17.21 -9.53 -13.59
CA SER A 29 16.04 -10.41 -13.37
C SER A 29 15.84 -10.77 -11.90
N LEU A 30 16.92 -10.98 -11.14
CA LEU A 30 16.84 -11.30 -9.71
C LEU A 30 16.36 -10.09 -8.90
N LYS A 31 16.78 -8.87 -9.27
CA LYS A 31 16.33 -7.62 -8.64
C LYS A 31 14.83 -7.42 -8.86
N ILE A 32 14.35 -7.60 -10.08
CA ILE A 32 12.92 -7.48 -10.42
C ILE A 32 12.10 -8.54 -9.68
N PHE A 33 12.56 -9.81 -9.70
CA PHE A 33 11.89 -10.90 -9.00
C PHE A 33 11.76 -10.61 -7.50
N LEU A 34 12.86 -10.22 -6.85
CA LEU A 34 12.88 -9.96 -5.41
C LEU A 34 12.03 -8.74 -5.03
N THR A 35 12.05 -7.70 -5.86
CA THR A 35 11.18 -6.52 -5.69
C THR A 35 9.69 -6.91 -5.78
N ALA A 36 9.33 -7.74 -6.75
CA ALA A 36 7.95 -8.18 -6.92
C ALA A 36 7.47 -9.05 -5.74
N VAL A 37 8.31 -9.97 -5.26
CA VAL A 37 7.99 -10.80 -4.08
C VAL A 37 7.84 -9.93 -2.83
N ALA A 38 8.76 -9.00 -2.60
CA ALA A 38 8.70 -8.11 -1.43
C ALA A 38 7.45 -7.21 -1.44
N ILE A 39 7.10 -6.62 -2.59
CA ILE A 39 5.88 -5.80 -2.71
C ILE A 39 4.63 -6.64 -2.47
N ALA A 40 4.58 -7.87 -3.00
CA ALA A 40 3.43 -8.76 -2.81
C ALA A 40 3.22 -9.16 -1.35
N ASP A 41 4.32 -9.45 -0.64
CA ASP A 41 4.31 -9.82 0.79
C ASP A 41 3.85 -8.64 1.66
N ASP A 42 4.40 -7.44 1.44
CA ASP A 42 4.02 -6.21 2.16
C ASP A 42 2.54 -5.85 1.94
N LEU A 43 2.06 -5.89 0.70
CA LEU A 43 0.65 -5.65 0.39
C LEU A 43 -0.26 -6.70 1.04
N GLY A 44 0.13 -7.97 1.00
CA GLY A 44 -0.61 -9.06 1.65
C GLY A 44 -0.71 -8.88 3.16
N ALA A 45 0.40 -8.55 3.81
CA ALA A 45 0.44 -8.29 5.24
C ALA A 45 -0.45 -7.09 5.63
N ILE A 46 -0.37 -5.98 4.90
CA ILE A 46 -1.21 -4.79 5.14
C ILE A 46 -2.70 -5.13 5.00
N VAL A 47 -3.09 -5.89 3.97
CA VAL A 47 -4.50 -6.30 3.78
C VAL A 47 -4.98 -7.20 4.92
N ILE A 48 -4.17 -8.16 5.38
CA ILE A 48 -4.52 -9.01 6.52
C ILE A 48 -4.72 -8.16 7.78
N ILE A 49 -3.79 -7.25 8.08
CA ILE A 49 -3.91 -6.35 9.23
C ILE A 49 -5.17 -5.48 9.10
N ALA A 50 -5.43 -4.91 7.92
CA ALA A 50 -6.56 -4.03 7.66
C ALA A 50 -7.94 -4.73 7.74
N LEU A 51 -8.01 -6.06 7.60
CA LEU A 51 -9.25 -6.83 7.73
C LEU A 51 -9.47 -7.41 9.12
N PHE A 52 -8.40 -7.82 9.81
CA PHE A 52 -8.49 -8.55 11.07
C PHE A 52 -8.26 -7.69 12.31
N TYR A 53 -7.62 -6.53 12.20
CA TYR A 53 -7.30 -5.64 13.33
C TYR A 53 -8.16 -4.37 13.39
N THR A 54 -9.29 -4.38 12.68
CA THR A 54 -10.16 -3.22 12.50
C THR A 54 -11.15 -3.08 13.65
N ALA A 55 -10.68 -2.58 14.80
CA ALA A 55 -11.47 -2.55 16.04
C ALA A 55 -12.34 -1.30 16.25
N ASP A 56 -11.97 -0.14 15.66
CA ASP A 56 -12.56 1.16 16.02
C ASP A 56 -13.11 1.96 14.82
N LEU A 57 -13.64 1.29 13.78
CA LEU A 57 -14.26 1.99 12.66
C LEU A 57 -15.62 2.58 13.06
N SER A 58 -15.73 3.90 12.99
CA SER A 58 -17.02 4.57 13.11
C SER A 58 -17.79 4.55 11.77
N LEU A 59 -19.09 4.21 11.82
CA LEU A 59 -20.00 4.27 10.66
C LEU A 59 -19.91 5.58 9.83
N PRO A 60 -19.87 6.79 10.44
CA PRO A 60 -19.75 8.02 9.66
C PRO A 60 -18.42 8.12 8.90
N MET A 61 -17.31 7.63 9.46
CA MET A 61 -16.02 7.65 8.79
C MET A 61 -15.96 6.63 7.65
N LEU A 62 -16.61 5.47 7.81
CA LEU A 62 -16.75 4.49 6.72
C LEU A 62 -17.53 5.08 5.52
N PHE A 63 -18.57 5.86 5.79
CA PHE A 63 -19.32 6.55 4.74
C PHE A 63 -18.45 7.60 4.04
N LEU A 64 -17.68 8.40 4.80
CA LEU A 64 -16.74 9.36 4.23
C LEU A 64 -15.69 8.69 3.34
N ALA A 65 -15.15 7.54 3.79
CA ALA A 65 -14.21 6.74 3.03
C ALA A 65 -14.81 6.26 1.69
N ALA A 66 -16.06 5.75 1.73
CA ALA A 66 -16.77 5.31 0.54
C ALA A 66 -17.00 6.45 -0.47
N VAL A 67 -17.39 7.63 0.00
CA VAL A 67 -17.57 8.82 -0.84
C VAL A 67 -16.25 9.28 -1.46
N ALA A 68 -15.16 9.29 -0.68
CA ALA A 68 -13.83 9.64 -1.19
C ALA A 68 -13.36 8.65 -2.27
N ILE A 69 -13.53 7.34 -2.06
CA ILE A 69 -13.22 6.32 -3.08
C ILE A 69 -14.06 6.52 -4.34
N ALA A 70 -15.38 6.74 -4.20
CA ALA A 70 -16.25 7.00 -5.35
C ALA A 70 -15.79 8.24 -6.13
N THR A 71 -15.35 9.28 -5.44
CA THR A 71 -14.80 10.49 -6.06
C THR A 71 -13.54 10.18 -6.86
N LEU A 72 -12.60 9.39 -6.32
CA LEU A 72 -11.39 8.96 -7.03
C LEU A 72 -11.73 8.14 -8.29
N ILE A 73 -12.72 7.26 -8.22
CA ILE A 73 -13.19 6.47 -9.37
C ILE A 73 -13.75 7.39 -10.46
N VAL A 74 -14.57 8.38 -10.08
CA VAL A 74 -15.14 9.36 -11.03
C VAL A 74 -14.03 10.19 -11.68
N LEU A 75 -13.05 10.67 -10.92
CA LEU A 75 -11.90 11.42 -11.46
C LEU A 75 -11.12 10.58 -12.49
N ASN A 76 -10.91 9.29 -12.20
CA ASN A 76 -10.24 8.36 -13.10
C ASN A 76 -11.06 8.08 -14.36
N TRP A 77 -12.38 7.90 -14.24
CA TRP A 77 -13.29 7.74 -15.39
C TRP A 77 -13.35 8.98 -16.26
N GLN A 78 -13.29 10.17 -15.67
CA GLN A 78 -13.19 11.44 -16.39
C GLN A 78 -11.80 11.67 -17.01
N LYS A 79 -10.86 10.72 -16.85
CA LYS A 79 -9.48 10.77 -17.37
C LYS A 79 -8.74 12.04 -16.93
N ILE A 80 -9.02 12.52 -15.73
CA ILE A 80 -8.29 13.66 -15.17
C ILE A 80 -6.88 13.18 -14.83
N THR A 81 -5.88 13.75 -15.49
CA THR A 81 -4.46 13.41 -15.30
C THR A 81 -3.77 14.30 -14.26
N ARG A 82 -4.44 15.34 -13.77
CA ARG A 82 -3.89 16.22 -12.73
C ARG A 82 -3.82 15.46 -11.40
N ILE A 83 -2.64 15.44 -10.79
CA ILE A 83 -2.36 14.74 -9.52
C ILE A 83 -3.02 15.44 -8.31
N ALA A 84 -3.13 16.78 -8.35
CA ALA A 84 -3.67 17.58 -7.25
C ALA A 84 -5.04 17.11 -6.70
N PRO A 85 -6.09 16.88 -7.52
CA PRO A 85 -7.37 16.38 -7.02
C PRO A 85 -7.27 14.99 -6.37
N TYR A 86 -6.44 14.09 -6.88
CA TYR A 86 -6.23 12.77 -6.26
C TYR A 86 -5.55 12.89 -4.90
N MET A 87 -4.57 13.79 -4.76
CA MET A 87 -3.89 14.03 -3.47
C MET A 87 -4.86 14.58 -2.42
N ILE A 88 -5.70 15.55 -2.78
CA ILE A 88 -6.67 16.16 -1.85
C ILE A 88 -7.67 15.10 -1.36
N VAL A 89 -8.25 14.34 -2.29
CA VAL A 89 -9.21 13.28 -1.94
C VAL A 89 -8.53 12.15 -1.18
N GLY A 90 -7.28 11.82 -1.51
CA GLY A 90 -6.46 10.84 -0.79
C GLY A 90 -6.20 11.24 0.67
N VAL A 91 -5.95 12.52 0.95
CA VAL A 91 -5.81 13.03 2.33
C VAL A 91 -7.12 12.91 3.09
N ILE A 92 -8.26 13.24 2.47
CA ILE A 92 -9.59 13.08 3.09
C ILE A 92 -9.86 11.60 3.42
N LEU A 93 -9.54 10.70 2.48
CA LEU A 93 -9.66 9.26 2.68
C LEU A 93 -8.75 8.79 3.83
N TRP A 94 -7.53 9.31 3.94
CA TRP A 94 -6.62 8.95 5.01
C TRP A 94 -7.13 9.34 6.40
N PHE A 95 -7.74 10.51 6.56
CA PHE A 95 -8.36 10.92 7.83
C PHE A 95 -9.62 10.13 8.21
N SER A 96 -10.17 9.34 7.28
CA SER A 96 -11.36 8.52 7.52
C SER A 96 -11.03 7.11 8.07
N PHE A 97 -9.76 6.76 8.19
CA PHE A 97 -9.28 5.52 8.80
C PHE A 97 -8.51 5.80 10.08
#